data_AF-A0A1H7FPF2-F1
#
_entry.id   AF-A0A1H7FPF2-F1
#
_cell.length_a   1.000
_cell.length_b   1.000
_cell.length_c   1.000
_cell.angle_alpha   90.00
_cell.angle_beta   90.00
_cell.angle_gamma   90.00
#
_symmetry.space_group_name_H-M   'P 1'
#
loop_
_entity.id
_entity.type
_entity.pdbx_description
1 polymer ?
#
loop_
_entity_poly.entity_id
_entity_poly.type
_entity_poly.pdbx_seq_one_letter_code
_entity_poly.pdbx_strand_id
1 'polypeptide(L)'
;MAFFAAQNLRHAVPVAAVRTVVQGVIAPELARAVASHPDAALAAQTALTAWSVGRRIVSQIHSEASASVANRAFGGEEAAATRSLPRRVWQGVQSVGILGGDFAAMGLTIAARQQPALASVAQAAAALQVVAHLQAQFREALRPAINTVHVGNPHIPQPADGRNLRPGDMPVSMRTTFGLAAAGIDMGAQLLMKHTLGGKAAWEVSRGLAVRAGAIAGAGNMLTSSVEDHLVDSASARRMQASDPSHVRHLHGDLRNPFTRGELGRQAERADTRIFNTVVPGLIAIGLIEAMRPALAKSGMNDASRQATEAGVHAAVAGLVGGALLALTVASYQLNDTVRSHNAKRRAPTQVP
;
A
#
# COMPACT_ATOMS: atom_id res chain seq x y z
N MET A 1 -23.01 0.61 9.74
CA MET A 1 -22.63 2.03 9.90
C MET A 1 -21.56 2.23 10.98
N ALA A 2 -21.80 1.87 12.25
CA ALA A 2 -20.84 2.09 13.34
C ALA A 2 -19.42 1.50 13.10
N PHE A 3 -19.31 0.27 12.57
CA PHE A 3 -18.01 -0.36 12.26
C PHE A 3 -17.22 0.38 11.18
N PHE A 4 -17.88 0.82 10.11
CA PHE A 4 -17.21 1.57 9.04
C PHE A 4 -16.79 2.96 9.50
N ALA A 5 -17.59 3.62 10.37
CA ALA A 5 -17.20 4.87 11.00
C ALA A 5 -15.98 4.72 11.92
N ALA A 6 -15.92 3.64 12.71
CA ALA A 6 -14.76 3.31 13.53
C ALA A 6 -13.51 3.02 12.68
N GLN A 7 -13.64 2.30 11.56
CA GLN A 7 -12.55 2.09 10.59
C GLN A 7 -12.05 3.40 9.98
N ASN A 8 -12.94 4.33 9.63
CA ASN A 8 -12.52 5.65 9.14
C ASN A 8 -11.75 6.44 10.20
N LEU A 9 -12.26 6.51 11.43
CA LEU A 9 -11.56 7.17 12.54
C LEU A 9 -10.17 6.54 12.79
N ARG A 10 -10.10 5.20 12.72
CA ARG A 10 -8.86 4.41 12.81
C ARG A 10 -7.84 4.81 11.74
N HIS A 11 -8.30 5.12 10.53
CA HIS A 11 -7.44 5.49 9.41
C HIS A 11 -7.12 7.00 9.34
N ALA A 12 -7.83 7.86 10.08
CA ALA A 12 -7.67 9.31 10.01
C ALA A 12 -6.22 9.79 10.24
N VAL A 13 -5.53 9.27 11.26
CA VAL A 13 -4.14 9.64 11.54
C VAL A 13 -3.13 8.86 10.68
N PRO A 14 -3.04 7.52 10.75
CA PRO A 14 -2.01 6.76 10.03
C PRO A 14 -2.13 6.75 8.51
N VAL A 15 -3.33 6.96 8.00
CA VAL A 15 -3.62 6.85 6.57
C VAL A 15 -3.86 8.23 6.01
N ALA A 16 -4.76 9.03 6.60
CA ALA A 16 -5.05 10.35 6.07
C ALA A 16 -3.95 11.37 6.39
N ALA A 17 -3.51 11.51 7.64
CA ALA A 17 -2.50 12.50 8.00
C ALA A 17 -1.12 12.19 7.38
N VAL A 18 -0.65 10.93 7.44
CA VAL A 18 0.59 10.51 6.76
C VAL A 18 0.54 10.83 5.28
N ARG A 19 -0.57 10.47 4.61
CA ARG A 19 -0.72 10.71 3.18
C ARG A 19 -0.80 12.21 2.86
N THR A 20 -1.43 13.00 3.74
CA THR A 20 -1.47 14.46 3.63
C THR A 20 -0.07 15.05 3.64
N VAL A 21 0.78 14.63 4.58
CA VAL A 21 2.16 15.12 4.66
C VAL A 21 2.98 14.64 3.47
N VAL A 22 2.92 13.34 3.14
CA VAL A 22 3.73 12.78 2.06
C VAL A 22 3.30 13.34 0.70
N GLN A 23 2.01 13.40 0.37
CA GLN A 23 1.53 13.88 -0.93
C GLN A 23 1.36 15.38 -1.03
N GLY A 24 1.13 16.08 0.09
CA GLY A 24 0.94 17.52 0.11
C GLY A 24 2.22 18.32 0.37
N VAL A 25 3.26 17.70 0.94
CA VAL A 25 4.52 18.37 1.27
C VAL A 25 5.69 17.64 0.61
N ILE A 26 5.98 16.40 1.01
CA ILE A 26 7.27 15.77 0.66
C ILE A 26 7.39 15.48 -0.83
N ALA A 27 6.37 14.85 -1.43
CA ALA A 27 6.39 14.49 -2.83
C ALA A 27 6.41 15.70 -3.77
N PRO A 28 5.61 16.78 -3.54
CA PRO A 28 5.76 18.02 -4.29
C PRO A 28 7.15 18.63 -4.19
N GLU A 29 7.78 18.65 -3.01
CA GLU A 29 9.14 19.19 -2.86
C GLU A 29 10.18 18.35 -3.61
N LEU A 30 10.10 17.02 -3.56
CA LEU A 30 10.99 16.18 -4.37
C LEU A 30 10.76 16.41 -5.87
N ALA A 31 9.50 16.51 -6.31
CA ALA A 31 9.19 16.83 -7.70
C ALA A 31 9.76 18.20 -8.12
N ARG A 32 9.70 19.23 -7.26
CA ARG A 32 10.40 20.50 -7.56
C ARG A 32 11.91 20.31 -7.65
N ALA A 33 12.49 19.49 -6.77
CA ALA A 33 13.93 19.20 -6.78
C ALA A 33 14.38 18.49 -8.07
N VAL A 34 13.56 17.65 -8.69
CA VAL A 34 13.90 17.01 -9.99
C VAL A 34 14.25 18.03 -11.06
N ALA A 35 13.51 19.15 -11.13
CA ALA A 35 13.76 20.20 -12.12
C ALA A 35 14.81 21.22 -11.66
N SER A 36 14.84 21.57 -10.37
CA SER A 36 15.68 22.67 -9.85
C SER A 36 17.04 22.21 -9.31
N HIS A 37 17.12 21.01 -8.74
CA HIS A 37 18.28 20.45 -8.06
C HIS A 37 18.39 18.93 -8.33
N PRO A 38 18.59 18.51 -9.60
CA PRO A 38 18.49 17.11 -10.00
C PRO A 38 19.44 16.18 -9.25
N ASP A 39 20.63 16.65 -8.87
CA ASP A 39 21.57 15.85 -8.08
C ASP A 39 21.07 15.58 -6.66
N ALA A 40 20.42 16.57 -6.03
CA ALA A 40 19.81 16.40 -4.71
C ALA A 40 18.57 15.48 -4.78
N ALA A 41 17.79 15.57 -5.85
CA ALA A 41 16.68 14.66 -6.10
C ALA A 41 17.17 13.22 -6.26
N LEU A 42 18.20 13.00 -7.07
CA LEU A 42 18.81 11.67 -7.26
C LEU A 42 19.39 11.12 -5.96
N ALA A 43 20.04 11.95 -5.13
CA ALA A 43 20.53 11.53 -3.84
C ALA A 43 19.38 11.04 -2.92
N ALA A 44 18.27 11.77 -2.88
CA ALA A 44 17.08 11.38 -2.10
C ALA A 44 16.45 10.08 -2.63
N GLN A 45 16.27 9.95 -3.95
CA GLN A 45 15.74 8.73 -4.58
C GLN A 45 16.66 7.52 -4.34
N THR A 46 17.98 7.71 -4.44
CA THR A 46 18.98 6.68 -4.17
C THR A 46 18.91 6.24 -2.71
N ALA A 47 18.83 7.18 -1.77
CA ALA A 47 18.72 6.88 -0.34
C ALA A 47 17.44 6.08 -0.02
N LEU A 48 16.31 6.45 -0.62
CA LEU A 48 15.04 5.72 -0.47
C LEU A 48 15.14 4.29 -1.02
N THR A 49 15.75 4.15 -2.20
CA THR A 49 15.96 2.84 -2.85
C THR A 49 16.86 1.96 -2.00
N ALA A 50 18.00 2.48 -1.54
CA ALA A 50 18.95 1.76 -0.70
C ALA A 50 18.32 1.32 0.63
N TRP A 51 17.57 2.21 1.28
CA TRP A 51 16.81 1.88 2.49
C TRP A 51 15.79 0.76 2.24
N SER A 52 15.04 0.84 1.12
CA SER A 52 14.08 -0.20 0.74
C SER A 52 14.74 -1.55 0.47
N VAL A 53 15.90 -1.57 -0.19
CA VAL A 53 16.70 -2.79 -0.42
C VAL A 53 17.15 -3.39 0.91
N GLY A 54 17.75 -2.60 1.79
CA GLY A 54 18.21 -3.08 3.10
C GLY A 54 17.06 -3.68 3.91
N ARG A 55 15.91 -3.00 3.94
CA ARG A 55 14.71 -3.49 4.60
C ARG A 55 14.21 -4.82 4.03
N ARG A 56 14.23 -4.99 2.70
CA ARG A 56 13.84 -6.25 2.05
C ARG A 56 14.76 -7.41 2.37
N ILE A 57 16.07 -7.17 2.36
CA ILE A 57 17.06 -8.20 2.71
C ILE A 57 16.76 -8.71 4.12
N VAL A 58 16.52 -7.80 5.07
CA VAL A 58 16.12 -8.17 6.44
C VAL A 58 14.81 -8.97 6.46
N SER A 59 13.80 -8.54 5.70
CA SER A 59 12.51 -9.26 5.61
C SER A 59 12.66 -10.67 5.01
N GLN A 60 13.47 -10.82 3.97
CA GLN A 60 13.73 -12.11 3.34
C GLN A 60 14.45 -13.06 4.29
N ILE A 61 15.53 -12.60 4.94
CA ILE A 61 16.24 -13.36 5.97
C ILE A 61 15.27 -13.81 7.07
N HIS A 62 14.38 -12.93 7.52
CA HIS A 62 13.38 -13.26 8.54
C HIS A 62 12.42 -14.36 8.08
N SER A 63 11.89 -14.24 6.86
CA SER A 63 10.95 -15.21 6.31
C SER A 63 11.58 -16.59 6.05
N GLU A 64 12.85 -16.62 5.63
CA GLU A 64 13.58 -17.86 5.33
C GLU A 64 14.07 -18.57 6.60
N ALA A 65 14.40 -17.84 7.66
CA ALA A 65 14.73 -18.42 8.97
C ALA A 65 13.57 -19.24 9.57
N SER A 66 12.34 -19.08 9.06
CA SER A 66 11.14 -19.83 9.46
C SER A 66 10.31 -20.24 8.24
N ALA A 67 10.97 -20.76 7.20
CA ALA A 67 10.37 -21.03 5.90
C ALA A 67 9.09 -21.89 5.96
N SER A 68 9.02 -22.92 6.81
CA SER A 68 7.82 -23.77 6.95
C SER A 68 6.61 -23.01 7.53
N VAL A 69 6.86 -22.07 8.44
CA VAL A 69 5.83 -21.19 9.00
C VAL A 69 5.41 -20.15 7.96
N ALA A 70 6.39 -19.57 7.24
CA ALA A 70 6.13 -18.59 6.20
C ALA A 70 5.30 -19.17 5.04
N ASN A 71 5.58 -20.41 4.62
CA ASN A 71 4.85 -21.09 3.55
C ASN A 71 3.40 -21.37 3.96
N ARG A 72 3.18 -21.90 5.18
CA ARG A 72 1.83 -22.15 5.71
C ARG A 72 1.04 -20.86 5.85
N ALA A 73 1.67 -19.80 6.33
CA ALA A 73 1.02 -18.51 6.50
C ALA A 73 0.65 -17.84 5.17
N PHE A 74 1.46 -18.01 4.12
CA PHE A 74 1.17 -17.50 2.78
C PHE A 74 0.08 -18.29 2.05
N GLY A 75 0.09 -19.62 2.20
CA GLY A 75 -0.87 -20.51 1.55
C GLY A 75 -2.20 -20.69 2.30
N GLY A 76 -2.29 -20.23 3.55
CA GLY A 76 -3.47 -20.41 4.40
C GLY A 76 -3.57 -21.82 5.00
N GLU A 77 -2.55 -22.23 5.76
CA GLU A 77 -2.37 -23.46 6.58
C GLU A 77 -2.58 -24.83 5.89
N GLU A 78 -3.34 -24.91 4.79
CA GLU A 78 -3.53 -26.08 3.92
C GLU A 78 -2.30 -26.39 3.04
N ALA A 79 -1.41 -25.42 2.86
CA ALA A 79 -0.19 -25.66 2.09
C ALA A 79 0.70 -26.65 2.83
N ALA A 80 0.88 -27.85 2.25
CA ALA A 80 1.90 -28.80 2.70
C ALA A 80 3.20 -28.05 3.02
N ALA A 81 3.81 -28.34 4.17
CA ALA A 81 4.91 -27.57 4.76
C ALA A 81 6.10 -27.28 3.82
N THR A 82 6.16 -27.94 2.67
CA THR A 82 7.23 -27.96 1.66
C THR A 82 7.00 -27.09 0.42
N ARG A 83 5.79 -26.56 0.13
CA ARG A 83 5.57 -25.77 -1.11
C ARG A 83 6.02 -24.30 -0.96
N SER A 84 7.33 -24.04 -1.12
CA SER A 84 7.93 -22.69 -1.03
C SER A 84 7.86 -21.85 -2.32
N LEU A 85 7.60 -22.48 -3.47
CA LEU A 85 7.70 -21.84 -4.78
C LEU A 85 6.72 -20.65 -4.95
N PRO A 86 5.43 -20.74 -4.58
CA PRO A 86 4.48 -19.64 -4.78
C PRO A 86 4.85 -18.38 -3.96
N ARG A 87 5.28 -18.56 -2.71
CA ARG A 87 5.70 -17.45 -1.83
C ARG A 87 6.94 -16.75 -2.37
N ARG A 88 7.99 -17.52 -2.71
CA ARG A 88 9.27 -16.97 -3.19
C ARG A 88 9.11 -16.28 -4.54
N VAL A 89 8.32 -16.86 -5.45
CA VAL A 89 7.98 -16.23 -6.74
C VAL A 89 7.28 -14.89 -6.50
N TRP A 90 6.29 -14.84 -5.62
CA TRP A 90 5.59 -13.60 -5.30
C TRP A 90 6.51 -12.53 -4.67
N GLN A 91 7.35 -12.91 -3.71
CA GLN A 91 8.37 -11.99 -3.15
C GLN A 91 9.37 -11.51 -4.22
N GLY A 92 9.71 -12.37 -5.17
CA GLY A 92 10.52 -12.01 -6.34
C GLY A 92 9.84 -10.99 -7.24
N VAL A 93 8.57 -11.22 -7.59
CA VAL A 93 7.74 -10.28 -8.37
C VAL A 93 7.64 -8.93 -7.67
N GLN A 94 7.39 -8.93 -6.35
CA GLN A 94 7.36 -7.69 -5.56
C GLN A 94 8.72 -6.96 -5.62
N SER A 95 9.82 -7.70 -5.48
CA SER A 95 11.16 -7.13 -5.48
C SER A 95 11.50 -6.49 -6.83
N VAL A 96 11.24 -7.21 -7.92
CA VAL A 96 11.47 -6.74 -9.28
C VAL A 96 10.57 -5.54 -9.61
N GLY A 97 9.28 -5.60 -9.27
CA GLY A 97 8.35 -4.51 -9.56
C GLY A 97 8.72 -3.22 -8.85
N ILE A 98 9.14 -3.29 -7.59
CA ILE A 98 9.52 -2.08 -6.87
C ILE A 98 10.88 -1.56 -7.31
N LEU A 99 11.90 -2.43 -7.45
CA LEU A 99 13.22 -2.00 -7.93
C LEU A 99 13.15 -1.45 -9.34
N GLY A 100 12.39 -2.10 -10.22
CA GLY A 100 12.13 -1.62 -11.58
C GLY A 100 11.50 -0.23 -11.56
N GLY A 101 10.55 0.01 -10.65
CA GLY A 101 9.96 1.32 -10.50
C GLY A 101 10.88 2.39 -9.91
N ASP A 102 11.71 2.02 -8.93
CA ASP A 102 12.73 2.89 -8.34
C ASP A 102 13.77 3.30 -9.40
N PHE A 103 14.27 2.34 -10.17
CA PHE A 103 15.22 2.59 -11.26
C PHE A 103 14.59 3.37 -12.41
N ALA A 104 13.31 3.14 -12.74
CA ALA A 104 12.60 3.94 -13.74
C ALA A 104 12.48 5.41 -13.30
N ALA A 105 12.13 5.68 -12.03
CA ALA A 105 12.02 7.04 -11.52
C ALA A 105 13.38 7.77 -11.49
N MET A 106 14.45 7.08 -11.09
CA MET A 106 15.81 7.64 -11.13
C MET A 106 16.28 7.85 -12.58
N GLY A 107 16.06 6.88 -13.46
CA GLY A 107 16.41 6.95 -14.88
C GLY A 107 15.71 8.11 -15.58
N LEU A 108 14.41 8.32 -15.31
CA LEU A 108 13.66 9.47 -15.82
C LEU A 108 14.23 10.80 -15.30
N THR A 109 14.65 10.86 -14.04
CA THR A 109 15.29 12.05 -13.46
C THR A 109 16.63 12.35 -14.15
N ILE A 110 17.43 11.33 -14.42
CA ILE A 110 18.69 11.47 -15.18
C ILE A 110 18.39 11.94 -16.62
N ALA A 111 17.44 11.29 -17.30
CA ALA A 111 17.09 11.59 -18.69
C ALA A 111 16.54 13.02 -18.84
N ALA A 112 15.74 13.49 -17.87
CA ALA A 112 15.18 14.84 -17.86
C ALA A 112 16.24 15.95 -17.84
N ARG A 113 17.47 15.66 -17.37
CA ARG A 113 18.59 16.62 -17.44
C ARG A 113 18.99 16.96 -18.87
N GLN A 114 18.85 16.01 -19.79
CA GLN A 114 19.23 16.15 -21.19
C GLN A 114 18.00 16.40 -22.09
N GLN A 115 16.81 16.01 -21.63
CA GLN A 115 15.56 16.14 -22.37
C GLN A 115 14.50 16.83 -21.51
N PRO A 116 14.39 18.18 -21.58
CA PRO A 116 13.43 18.94 -20.78
C PRO A 116 11.97 18.51 -20.98
N ALA A 117 11.64 17.93 -22.14
CA ALA A 117 10.33 17.36 -22.42
C ALA A 117 9.93 16.22 -21.46
N LEU A 118 10.90 15.54 -20.84
CA LEU A 118 10.67 14.47 -19.86
C LEU A 118 10.50 14.98 -18.43
N ALA A 119 10.67 16.29 -18.18
CA ALA A 119 10.68 16.82 -16.82
C ALA A 119 9.39 16.52 -16.05
N SER A 120 8.22 16.72 -16.65
CA SER A 120 6.93 16.45 -16.01
C SER A 120 6.75 14.98 -15.65
N VAL A 121 7.19 14.07 -16.51
CA VAL A 121 7.14 12.62 -16.29
C VAL A 121 8.12 12.20 -15.19
N ALA A 122 9.34 12.76 -15.20
CA ALA A 122 10.33 12.51 -14.17
C ALA A 122 9.87 13.01 -12.80
N GLN A 123 9.26 14.20 -12.73
CA GLN A 123 8.66 14.75 -11.52
C GLN A 123 7.55 13.85 -10.98
N ALA A 124 6.65 13.38 -11.85
CA ALA A 124 5.58 12.46 -11.47
C ALA A 124 6.12 11.11 -10.96
N ALA A 125 7.12 10.53 -11.63
CA ALA A 125 7.73 9.28 -11.24
C ALA A 125 8.49 9.38 -9.90
N ALA A 126 9.24 10.48 -9.69
CA ALA A 126 9.92 10.75 -8.42
C ALA A 126 8.93 10.97 -7.27
N ALA A 127 7.86 11.74 -7.52
CA ALA A 127 6.78 11.91 -6.55
C ALA A 127 6.13 10.56 -6.20
N LEU A 128 5.84 9.71 -7.19
CA LEU A 128 5.26 8.38 -6.98
C LEU A 128 6.18 7.48 -6.14
N GLN A 129 7.49 7.49 -6.43
CA GLN A 129 8.49 6.74 -5.66
C GLN A 129 8.45 7.13 -4.18
N VAL A 130 8.56 8.43 -3.87
CA VAL A 130 8.48 8.93 -2.49
C VAL A 130 7.17 8.56 -1.82
N VAL A 131 6.05 8.77 -2.54
CA VAL A 131 4.72 8.45 -2.06
C VAL A 131 4.65 6.99 -1.65
N ALA A 132 5.08 6.08 -2.50
CA ALA A 132 4.98 4.65 -2.22
C ALA A 132 5.82 4.24 -1.01
N HIS A 133 7.09 4.67 -0.95
CA HIS A 133 8.01 4.30 0.12
C HIS A 133 7.61 4.92 1.47
N LEU A 134 7.45 6.24 1.51
CA LEU A 134 7.19 6.94 2.77
C LEU A 134 5.81 6.61 3.32
N GLN A 135 4.78 6.51 2.47
CA GLN A 135 3.44 6.14 2.99
C GLN A 135 3.42 4.74 3.54
N ALA A 136 4.05 3.77 2.87
CA ALA A 136 4.12 2.41 3.38
C ALA A 136 4.85 2.35 4.72
N GLN A 137 5.98 3.05 4.84
CA GLN A 137 6.79 3.07 6.06
C GLN A 137 6.09 3.77 7.22
N PHE A 138 5.62 5.01 7.02
CA PHE A 138 4.95 5.76 8.08
C PHE A 138 3.63 5.12 8.50
N ARG A 139 2.85 4.55 7.57
CA ARG A 139 1.63 3.82 7.92
C ARG A 139 1.94 2.60 8.79
N GLU A 140 2.94 1.81 8.43
CA GLU A 140 3.32 0.65 9.24
C GLU A 140 3.94 1.07 10.58
N ALA A 141 4.68 2.18 10.61
CA ALA A 141 5.22 2.77 11.83
C ALA A 141 4.13 3.19 12.80
N LEU A 142 3.10 3.87 12.30
CA LEU A 142 2.01 4.32 13.16
C LEU A 142 1.06 3.19 13.55
N ARG A 143 0.94 2.11 12.76
CA ARG A 143 -0.02 1.01 12.95
C ARG A 143 -0.20 0.50 14.39
N PRO A 144 0.82 0.34 15.25
CA PRO A 144 0.65 -0.09 16.65
C PRO A 144 -0.10 0.92 17.53
N ALA A 145 -0.05 2.21 17.16
CA ALA A 145 -0.83 3.27 17.78
C ALA A 145 -2.30 3.28 17.30
N ILE A 146 -2.72 2.28 16.51
CA ILE A 146 -4.05 2.20 15.94
C ILE A 146 -4.62 0.81 16.20
N ASN A 147 -5.74 0.77 16.92
CA ASN A 147 -6.44 -0.47 17.19
C ASN A 147 -7.90 -0.45 16.70
N THR A 148 -8.49 -1.65 16.64
CA THR A 148 -9.93 -1.97 16.54
C THR A 148 -10.52 -2.26 15.15
N VAL A 149 -10.31 -3.49 14.66
CA VAL A 149 -11.34 -4.53 14.54
C VAL A 149 -10.60 -5.86 14.67
N HIS A 150 -11.06 -6.74 15.56
CA HIS A 150 -10.59 -8.12 15.63
C HIS A 150 -11.75 -9.04 15.33
N VAL A 151 -11.50 -10.08 14.56
CA VAL A 151 -12.48 -11.12 14.27
C VAL A 151 -12.16 -12.32 15.13
N GLY A 152 -13.15 -12.81 15.87
CA GLY A 152 -13.06 -14.06 16.61
C GLY A 152 -13.49 -13.93 18.06
N ASN A 153 -13.66 -15.08 18.70
CA ASN A 153 -14.07 -15.21 20.09
C ASN A 153 -12.93 -15.97 20.80
N PRO A 154 -12.22 -15.36 21.76
CA PRO A 154 -11.03 -15.96 22.36
C PRO A 154 -11.33 -17.21 23.18
N HIS A 155 -12.59 -17.45 23.54
CA HIS A 155 -13.01 -18.57 24.38
C HIS A 155 -13.46 -19.80 23.60
N ILE A 156 -13.45 -19.73 22.26
CA ILE A 156 -14.04 -20.76 21.39
C ILE A 156 -12.95 -21.36 20.48
N PRO A 157 -13.01 -22.68 20.20
CA PRO A 157 -12.06 -23.33 19.31
C PRO A 157 -12.00 -22.65 17.93
N GLN A 158 -10.78 -22.41 17.47
CA GLN A 158 -10.53 -21.88 16.13
C GLN A 158 -10.72 -23.01 15.09
N PRO A 159 -10.91 -22.67 13.79
CA PRO A 159 -10.93 -23.66 12.73
C PRO A 159 -9.70 -24.58 12.80
N ALA A 160 -9.87 -25.86 12.46
CA ALA A 160 -8.78 -26.84 12.48
C ALA A 160 -7.59 -26.43 11.60
N ASP A 161 -7.88 -25.71 10.50
CA ASP A 161 -6.90 -25.15 9.57
C ASP A 161 -6.50 -23.70 9.92
N GLY A 162 -6.76 -23.25 11.15
CA GLY A 162 -6.34 -21.96 11.69
C GLY A 162 -7.06 -20.72 11.16
N ARG A 163 -6.58 -19.56 11.61
CA ARG A 163 -7.25 -18.24 11.49
C ARG A 163 -6.90 -17.43 10.24
N ASN A 164 -5.82 -17.78 9.55
CA ASN A 164 -5.34 -17.04 8.38
C ASN A 164 -6.26 -17.28 7.19
N LEU A 165 -6.39 -16.30 6.28
CA LEU A 165 -7.25 -16.42 5.11
C LEU A 165 -6.51 -17.18 4.01
N ARG A 166 -7.21 -18.09 3.34
CA ARG A 166 -6.74 -18.69 2.09
C ARG A 166 -7.00 -17.73 0.94
N PRO A 167 -6.23 -17.84 -0.16
CA PRO A 167 -6.57 -17.12 -1.40
C PRO A 167 -8.00 -17.35 -1.87
N GLY A 168 -8.57 -18.54 -1.64
CA GLY A 168 -9.96 -18.88 -1.97
C GLY A 168 -11.01 -18.18 -1.10
N ASP A 169 -10.64 -17.72 0.11
CA ASP A 169 -11.54 -16.97 1.00
C ASP A 169 -11.76 -15.51 0.50
N MET A 170 -11.02 -15.11 -0.55
CA MET A 170 -11.13 -13.84 -1.27
C MET A 170 -11.75 -14.06 -2.67
N PRO A 171 -13.07 -14.28 -2.77
CA PRO A 171 -13.72 -14.60 -4.04
C PRO A 171 -13.56 -13.47 -5.06
N VAL A 172 -13.76 -13.80 -6.34
CA VAL A 172 -13.70 -12.81 -7.45
C VAL A 172 -14.62 -11.62 -7.17
N SER A 173 -15.82 -11.86 -6.65
CA SER A 173 -16.76 -10.80 -6.29
C SER A 173 -16.16 -9.79 -5.30
N MET A 174 -15.50 -10.24 -4.25
CA MET A 174 -14.83 -9.37 -3.27
C MET A 174 -13.68 -8.58 -3.89
N ARG A 175 -12.87 -9.23 -4.74
CA ARG A 175 -11.78 -8.58 -5.48
C ARG A 175 -12.30 -7.50 -6.43
N THR A 176 -13.37 -7.79 -7.16
CA THR A 176 -14.05 -6.83 -8.05
C THR A 176 -14.68 -5.69 -7.28
N THR A 177 -15.38 -5.97 -6.17
CA THR A 177 -15.95 -4.93 -5.30
C THR A 177 -14.87 -3.99 -4.78
N PHE A 178 -13.76 -4.53 -4.28
CA PHE A 178 -12.63 -3.72 -3.85
C PHE A 178 -12.08 -2.86 -4.99
N GLY A 179 -11.84 -3.47 -6.16
CA GLY A 179 -11.28 -2.77 -7.32
C GLY A 179 -12.17 -1.62 -7.81
N LEU A 180 -13.50 -1.84 -7.89
CA LEU A 180 -14.46 -0.81 -8.29
C LEU A 180 -14.54 0.32 -7.25
N ALA A 181 -14.57 -0.02 -5.96
CA ALA A 181 -14.60 0.98 -4.90
C ALA A 181 -13.31 1.80 -4.87
N ALA A 182 -12.15 1.15 -4.98
CA ALA A 182 -10.85 1.81 -5.04
C ALA A 182 -10.76 2.74 -6.25
N ALA A 183 -11.22 2.30 -7.43
CA ALA A 183 -11.28 3.15 -8.63
C ALA A 183 -12.18 4.37 -8.41
N GLY A 184 -13.41 4.18 -7.93
CA GLY A 184 -14.36 5.28 -7.73
C GLY A 184 -13.84 6.32 -6.72
N ILE A 185 -13.27 5.85 -5.61
CA ILE A 185 -12.69 6.73 -4.58
C ILE A 185 -11.45 7.46 -5.12
N ASP A 186 -10.55 6.77 -5.81
CA ASP A 186 -9.33 7.36 -6.37
C ASP A 186 -9.67 8.39 -7.46
N MET A 187 -10.62 8.10 -8.34
CA MET A 187 -11.12 9.04 -9.34
C MET A 187 -11.69 10.30 -8.68
N GLY A 188 -12.57 10.13 -7.69
CA GLY A 188 -13.15 11.26 -6.96
C GLY A 188 -12.09 12.11 -6.25
N ALA A 189 -11.12 11.47 -5.59
CA ALA A 189 -10.03 12.16 -4.93
C ALA A 189 -9.16 12.94 -5.93
N GLN A 190 -8.79 12.34 -7.05
CA GLN A 190 -8.00 13.00 -8.09
C GLN A 190 -8.72 14.20 -8.71
N LEU A 191 -10.02 14.07 -8.99
CA LEU A 191 -10.83 15.18 -9.53
C LEU A 191 -10.91 16.35 -8.55
N LEU A 192 -11.15 16.06 -7.26
CA LEU A 192 -11.18 17.08 -6.21
C LEU A 192 -9.81 17.73 -5.99
N MET A 193 -8.72 16.96 -6.03
CA MET A 193 -7.37 17.49 -5.99
C MET A 193 -7.10 18.41 -7.18
N LYS A 194 -7.41 17.98 -8.41
CA LYS A 194 -7.22 18.80 -9.61
C LYS A 194 -8.03 20.09 -9.54
N HIS A 195 -9.28 20.03 -9.09
CA HIS A 195 -10.09 21.22 -8.87
C HIS A 195 -9.44 22.17 -7.85
N THR A 196 -8.98 21.64 -6.71
CA THR A 196 -8.30 22.42 -5.65
C THR A 196 -7.00 23.07 -6.12
N LEU A 197 -6.28 22.40 -7.02
CA LEU A 197 -5.00 22.86 -7.57
C LEU A 197 -5.18 23.78 -8.80
N GLY A 198 -6.42 24.06 -9.23
CA GLY A 198 -6.68 24.84 -10.43
C GLY A 198 -6.17 24.16 -11.71
N GLY A 199 -6.19 22.83 -11.74
CA GLY A 199 -5.71 22.02 -12.87
C GLY A 199 -4.20 21.84 -12.97
N LYS A 200 -3.42 22.45 -12.08
CA LYS A 200 -1.95 22.36 -12.06
C LYS A 200 -1.45 21.17 -11.23
N ALA A 201 -0.20 20.79 -11.42
CA ALA A 201 0.43 19.80 -10.58
C ALA A 201 0.71 20.36 -9.16
N ALA A 202 0.75 19.48 -8.16
CA ALA A 202 0.96 19.91 -6.76
C ALA A 202 2.32 20.60 -6.53
N TRP A 203 3.33 20.30 -7.35
CA TRP A 203 4.65 20.94 -7.31
C TRP A 203 4.70 22.30 -8.04
N GLU A 204 3.65 22.69 -8.75
CA GLU A 204 3.56 23.98 -9.48
C GLU A 204 2.75 25.04 -8.73
N VAL A 205 2.15 24.68 -7.60
CA VAL A 205 1.33 25.58 -6.79
C VAL A 205 1.99 25.91 -5.45
N SER A 206 1.38 26.84 -4.70
CA SER A 206 1.81 27.17 -3.33
C SER A 206 1.67 25.96 -2.40
N ARG A 207 2.54 25.89 -1.39
CA ARG A 207 2.53 24.82 -0.38
C ARG A 207 1.17 24.64 0.29
N GLY A 208 0.46 25.74 0.57
CA GLY A 208 -0.88 25.67 1.18
C GLY A 208 -1.90 24.91 0.32
N LEU A 209 -1.90 25.14 -1.00
CA LEU A 209 -2.79 24.41 -1.92
C LEU A 209 -2.35 22.95 -2.10
N ALA A 210 -1.04 22.70 -2.17
CA ALA A 210 -0.50 21.34 -2.22
C ALA A 210 -0.90 20.52 -0.97
N VAL A 211 -0.83 21.12 0.23
CA VAL A 211 -1.28 20.49 1.49
C VAL A 211 -2.77 20.18 1.47
N ARG A 212 -3.62 21.10 0.96
CA ARG A 212 -5.07 20.84 0.82
C ARG A 212 -5.34 19.67 -0.14
N ALA A 213 -4.65 19.62 -1.27
CA ALA A 213 -4.74 18.48 -2.19
C ALA A 213 -4.25 17.17 -1.52
N GLY A 214 -3.18 17.24 -0.73
CA GLY A 214 -2.71 16.14 0.09
C GLY A 214 -3.77 15.65 1.08
N ALA A 215 -4.54 16.55 1.69
CA ALA A 215 -5.61 16.20 2.62
C ALA A 215 -6.76 15.45 1.93
N ILE A 216 -7.13 15.87 0.72
CA ILE A 216 -8.10 15.16 -0.12
C ILE A 216 -7.60 13.76 -0.45
N ALA A 217 -6.33 13.65 -0.84
CA ALA A 217 -5.71 12.36 -1.15
C ALA A 217 -5.64 11.45 0.09
N GLY A 218 -5.42 12.04 1.27
CA GLY A 218 -5.47 11.36 2.55
C GLY A 218 -6.86 10.81 2.88
N ALA A 219 -7.90 11.63 2.69
CA ALA A 219 -9.29 11.22 2.87
C ALA A 219 -9.69 10.10 1.88
N GLY A 220 -9.31 10.21 0.61
CA GLY A 220 -9.53 9.15 -0.38
C GLY A 220 -8.89 7.83 0.05
N ASN A 221 -7.61 7.85 0.46
CA ASN A 221 -6.92 6.64 0.89
C ASN A 221 -7.48 6.04 2.19
N MET A 222 -7.97 6.89 3.10
CA MET A 222 -8.70 6.48 4.31
C MET A 222 -9.95 5.68 3.95
N LEU A 223 -10.74 6.17 2.98
CA LEU A 223 -11.93 5.48 2.48
C LEU A 223 -11.57 4.16 1.80
N THR A 224 -10.58 4.15 0.89
CA THR A 224 -10.14 2.92 0.20
C THR A 224 -9.63 1.88 1.19
N SER A 225 -8.85 2.29 2.19
CA SER A 225 -8.35 1.40 3.24
C SER A 225 -9.49 0.84 4.11
N SER A 226 -10.52 1.64 4.38
CA SER A 226 -11.69 1.17 5.13
C SER A 226 -12.46 0.10 4.36
N VAL A 227 -12.57 0.24 3.04
CA VAL A 227 -13.18 -0.79 2.18
C VAL A 227 -12.34 -2.06 2.18
N GLU A 228 -11.01 -1.96 2.05
CA GLU A 228 -10.08 -3.10 2.14
C GLU A 228 -10.29 -3.86 3.46
N ASP A 229 -10.16 -3.18 4.59
CA ASP A 229 -10.27 -3.77 5.92
C ASP A 229 -11.67 -4.36 6.15
N HIS A 230 -12.75 -3.68 5.72
CA HIS A 230 -14.11 -4.22 5.83
C HIS A 230 -14.29 -5.55 5.09
N LEU A 231 -13.74 -5.66 3.88
CA LEU A 231 -13.81 -6.88 3.08
C LEU A 231 -12.99 -7.99 3.73
N VAL A 232 -11.76 -7.69 4.16
CA VAL A 232 -10.87 -8.63 4.84
C VAL A 232 -11.49 -9.14 6.14
N ASP A 233 -12.02 -8.27 6.98
CA ASP A 233 -12.68 -8.64 8.24
C ASP A 233 -13.92 -9.48 8.00
N SER A 234 -14.69 -9.19 6.94
CA SER A 234 -15.88 -9.96 6.58
C SER A 234 -15.55 -11.35 6.04
N ALA A 235 -14.44 -11.52 5.32
CA ALA A 235 -13.94 -12.83 4.93
C ALA A 235 -13.42 -13.62 6.13
N SER A 236 -12.66 -12.95 7.03
CA SER A 236 -12.17 -13.57 8.26
C SER A 236 -13.32 -14.02 9.15
N ALA A 237 -14.38 -13.22 9.29
CA ALA A 237 -15.54 -13.58 10.09
C ALA A 237 -16.25 -14.81 9.55
N ARG A 238 -16.50 -14.85 8.23
CA ARG A 238 -17.12 -16.02 7.57
C ARG A 238 -16.30 -17.29 7.75
N ARG A 239 -14.97 -17.19 7.65
CA ARG A 239 -14.08 -18.34 7.88
C ARG A 239 -14.17 -18.83 9.32
N MET A 240 -14.05 -17.93 10.29
CA MET A 240 -14.12 -18.29 11.71
C MET A 240 -15.50 -18.87 12.05
N GLN A 241 -16.57 -18.31 11.49
CA GLN A 241 -17.93 -18.81 11.71
C GLN A 241 -18.20 -20.20 11.15
N ALA A 242 -17.32 -20.74 10.30
CA ALA A 242 -17.39 -22.13 9.87
C ALA A 242 -17.10 -23.12 11.02
N SER A 243 -16.32 -22.72 12.04
CA SER A 243 -16.13 -23.52 13.25
C SER A 243 -17.18 -23.21 14.32
N ASP A 244 -17.52 -21.93 14.52
CA ASP A 244 -18.53 -21.52 15.51
C ASP A 244 -19.16 -20.15 15.17
N PRO A 245 -20.50 -20.03 15.13
CA PRO A 245 -21.20 -18.78 14.80
C PRO A 245 -20.89 -17.57 15.71
N SER A 246 -20.44 -17.80 16.95
CA SER A 246 -20.12 -16.76 17.94
C SER A 246 -18.85 -15.98 17.60
N HIS A 247 -18.07 -16.42 16.61
CA HIS A 247 -16.96 -15.63 16.10
C HIS A 247 -17.47 -14.37 15.37
N VAL A 248 -17.37 -13.22 16.04
CA VAL A 248 -17.83 -11.93 15.52
C VAL A 248 -16.73 -10.88 15.51
N ARG A 249 -17.05 -9.70 14.96
CA ARG A 249 -16.15 -8.54 14.92
C ARG A 249 -16.24 -7.79 16.25
N HIS A 250 -15.09 -7.58 16.89
CA HIS A 250 -14.96 -6.84 18.14
C HIS A 250 -14.10 -5.60 17.95
N LEU A 251 -14.47 -4.51 18.63
CA LEU A 251 -13.60 -3.36 18.81
C LEU A 251 -12.68 -3.64 20.01
N HIS A 252 -11.39 -3.37 19.88
CA HIS A 252 -10.36 -3.74 20.87
C HIS A 252 -9.38 -2.60 21.24
N GLY A 253 -9.64 -1.83 22.29
CA GLY A 253 -8.84 -0.64 22.62
C GLY A 253 -7.47 -0.92 23.24
N ASP A 254 -6.46 -1.31 22.45
CA ASP A 254 -5.08 -1.52 22.94
C ASP A 254 -4.07 -0.62 22.19
N LEU A 255 -3.53 0.41 22.83
CA LEU A 255 -2.48 1.26 22.25
C LEU A 255 -1.11 0.66 22.55
N ARG A 256 -0.34 0.30 21.51
CA ARG A 256 1.03 -0.26 21.67
C ARG A 256 2.08 0.74 21.21
N ASN A 257 3.19 0.81 21.93
CA ASN A 257 4.32 1.65 21.54
C ASN A 257 4.92 1.15 20.20
N PRO A 258 4.90 1.98 19.13
CA PRO A 258 5.39 1.58 17.81
C PRO A 258 6.91 1.45 17.72
N PHE A 259 7.66 1.98 18.68
CA PHE A 259 9.12 2.04 18.64
C PHE A 259 9.79 0.91 19.42
N THR A 260 9.04 -0.13 19.79
CA THR A 260 9.65 -1.33 20.38
C THR A 260 10.41 -2.12 19.31
N ARG A 261 11.48 -2.82 19.71
CA ARG A 261 12.30 -3.64 18.78
C ARG A 261 11.47 -4.66 17.98
N GLY A 262 10.43 -5.24 18.59
CA GLY A 262 9.50 -6.16 17.93
C GLY A 262 8.58 -5.49 16.92
N GLU A 263 8.23 -4.21 17.13
CA GLU A 263 7.38 -3.44 16.22
C GLU A 263 8.18 -2.80 15.07
N LEU A 264 9.43 -2.36 15.33
CA LEU A 264 10.35 -1.93 14.28
C LEU A 264 10.67 -3.08 13.30
N GLY A 265 10.82 -4.32 13.81
CA GLY A 265 10.93 -5.51 12.95
C GLY A 265 9.67 -5.74 12.10
N ARG A 266 8.47 -5.62 12.70
CA ARG A 266 7.19 -5.74 11.96
C ARG A 266 7.07 -4.70 10.84
N GLN A 267 7.51 -3.46 11.09
CA GLN A 267 7.48 -2.38 10.11
C GLN A 267 8.34 -2.70 8.89
N ALA A 268 9.50 -3.33 9.11
CA ALA A 268 10.41 -3.71 8.03
C ALA A 268 9.78 -4.72 7.06
N GLU A 269 8.94 -5.63 7.55
CA GLU A 269 8.48 -6.78 6.76
C GLU A 269 7.21 -6.53 5.93
N ARG A 270 6.35 -5.57 6.31
CA ARG A 270 5.04 -5.33 5.66
C ARG A 270 5.00 -4.22 4.62
N ALA A 271 6.00 -3.35 4.60
CA ALA A 271 6.00 -2.19 3.71
C ALA A 271 6.08 -2.60 2.22
N ASP A 272 6.73 -3.72 1.88
CA ASP A 272 6.95 -4.14 0.47
C ASP A 272 5.70 -4.30 -0.36
N THR A 273 4.71 -5.02 0.17
CA THR A 273 3.46 -5.26 -0.55
C THR A 273 2.73 -3.95 -0.85
N ARG A 274 2.75 -3.00 0.09
CA ARG A 274 2.12 -1.68 -0.10
C ARG A 274 2.88 -0.83 -1.11
N ILE A 275 4.22 -0.88 -1.07
CA ILE A 275 5.05 -0.17 -2.05
C ILE A 275 4.77 -0.73 -3.44
N PHE A 276 4.76 -2.05 -3.62
CA PHE A 276 4.44 -2.70 -4.90
C PHE A 276 3.06 -2.28 -5.42
N ASN A 277 2.03 -2.34 -4.57
CA ASN A 277 0.66 -1.96 -4.90
C ASN A 277 0.49 -0.47 -5.23
N THR A 278 1.49 0.37 -4.95
CA THR A 278 1.46 1.81 -5.26
C THR A 278 2.34 2.12 -6.49
N VAL A 279 3.58 1.65 -6.49
CA VAL A 279 4.57 1.92 -7.55
C VAL A 279 4.14 1.32 -8.88
N VAL A 280 3.79 0.02 -8.91
CA VAL A 280 3.54 -0.67 -10.17
C VAL A 280 2.30 -0.14 -10.88
N PRO A 281 1.12 -0.04 -10.22
CA PRO A 281 -0.05 0.54 -10.87
C PRO A 281 0.15 2.01 -11.24
N GLY A 282 0.82 2.79 -10.38
CA GLY A 282 1.08 4.20 -10.64
C GLY A 282 1.97 4.42 -11.86
N LEU A 283 3.02 3.61 -12.05
CA LEU A 283 3.89 3.71 -13.23
C LEU A 283 3.19 3.26 -14.50
N ILE A 284 2.36 2.21 -14.44
CA ILE A 284 1.52 1.81 -15.57
C ILE A 284 0.58 2.95 -15.95
N ALA A 285 -0.08 3.57 -14.96
CA ALA A 285 -0.97 4.71 -15.18
C ALA A 285 -0.24 5.89 -15.81
N ILE A 286 0.94 6.27 -15.28
CA ILE A 286 1.79 7.33 -15.87
C ILE A 286 2.11 6.99 -17.33
N GLY A 287 2.58 5.77 -17.61
CA GLY A 287 2.93 5.35 -18.97
C GLY A 287 1.74 5.40 -19.94
N LEU A 288 0.56 4.95 -19.51
CA LEU A 288 -0.66 5.01 -20.32
C LEU A 288 -1.11 6.45 -20.57
N ILE A 289 -1.09 7.30 -19.54
CA ILE A 289 -1.44 8.72 -19.67
C ILE A 289 -0.51 9.42 -20.67
N GLU A 290 0.80 9.18 -20.56
CA GLU A 290 1.77 9.74 -21.50
C GLU A 290 1.58 9.23 -22.93
N ALA A 291 1.33 7.93 -23.10
CA ALA A 291 1.05 7.34 -24.42
C ALA A 291 -0.23 7.90 -25.06
N MET A 292 -1.24 8.23 -24.25
CA MET A 292 -2.51 8.78 -24.72
C MET A 292 -2.45 10.28 -25.00
N ARG A 293 -1.52 11.02 -24.39
CA ARG A 293 -1.44 12.49 -24.46
C ARG A 293 -1.47 13.05 -25.90
N PRO A 294 -0.78 12.48 -26.91
CA PRO A 294 -0.88 12.97 -28.29
C PRO A 294 -2.28 12.83 -28.90
N ALA A 295 -2.97 11.73 -28.61
CA ALA A 295 -4.34 11.51 -29.09
C ALA A 295 -5.34 12.44 -28.39
N LEU A 296 -5.18 12.63 -27.07
CA LEU A 296 -5.99 13.56 -26.29
C LEU A 296 -5.82 15.01 -26.77
N ALA A 297 -4.60 15.44 -27.11
CA ALA A 297 -4.34 16.76 -27.66
C ALA A 297 -5.03 16.97 -29.03
N LYS A 298 -5.03 15.95 -29.90
CA LYS A 298 -5.68 16.01 -31.22
C LYS A 298 -7.21 15.97 -31.16
N SER A 299 -7.79 15.45 -30.08
CA SER A 299 -9.24 15.29 -29.93
C SER A 299 -10.01 16.60 -29.73
N GLY A 300 -9.33 17.74 -29.53
CA GLY A 300 -9.96 19.01 -29.20
C GLY A 300 -10.62 19.04 -27.81
N MET A 301 -10.37 18.04 -26.95
CA MET A 301 -10.86 18.02 -25.58
C MET A 301 -10.38 19.25 -24.80
N ASN A 302 -11.32 19.90 -24.13
CA ASN A 302 -11.02 20.92 -23.14
C ASN A 302 -10.24 20.33 -21.95
N ASP A 303 -9.61 21.19 -21.16
CA ASP A 303 -8.72 20.75 -20.08
C ASP A 303 -9.46 19.96 -18.99
N ALA A 304 -10.72 20.28 -18.71
CA ALA A 304 -11.53 19.55 -17.72
C ALA A 304 -11.79 18.10 -18.17
N SER A 305 -12.17 17.89 -19.43
CA SER A 305 -12.39 16.55 -20.01
C SER A 305 -11.09 15.76 -20.10
N ARG A 306 -9.99 16.40 -20.47
CA ARG A 306 -8.66 15.76 -20.47
C ARG A 306 -8.27 15.31 -19.06
N GLN A 307 -8.42 16.19 -18.09
CA GLN A 307 -8.08 15.91 -16.70
C GLN A 307 -8.91 14.78 -16.09
N ALA A 308 -10.21 14.74 -16.40
CA ALA A 308 -11.11 13.67 -15.98
C ALA A 308 -10.75 12.34 -16.64
N THR A 309 -10.34 12.36 -17.91
CA THR A 309 -9.88 11.16 -18.64
C THR A 309 -8.61 10.60 -18.00
N GLU A 310 -7.61 11.43 -17.73
CA GLU A 310 -6.38 11.00 -17.05
C GLU A 310 -6.67 10.44 -15.65
N ALA A 311 -7.55 11.10 -14.88
CA ALA A 311 -7.96 10.60 -13.57
C ALA A 311 -8.69 9.25 -13.68
N GLY A 312 -9.55 9.09 -14.69
CA GLY A 312 -10.24 7.84 -14.98
C GLY A 312 -9.28 6.71 -15.36
N VAL A 313 -8.26 6.99 -16.19
CA VAL A 313 -7.22 6.00 -16.55
C VAL A 313 -6.45 5.57 -15.31
N HIS A 314 -5.97 6.53 -14.50
CA HIS A 314 -5.25 6.20 -13.28
C HIS A 314 -6.10 5.38 -12.31
N ALA A 315 -7.34 5.81 -12.07
CA ALA A 315 -8.28 5.12 -11.20
C ALA A 315 -8.61 3.71 -11.69
N ALA A 316 -8.82 3.53 -12.99
CA ALA A 316 -9.08 2.22 -13.59
C ALA A 316 -7.89 1.28 -13.38
N VAL A 317 -6.67 1.73 -13.65
CA VAL A 317 -5.45 0.92 -13.45
C VAL A 317 -5.26 0.59 -11.97
N ALA A 318 -5.34 1.59 -11.09
CA ALA A 318 -5.16 1.41 -9.64
C ALA A 318 -6.23 0.46 -9.07
N GLY A 319 -7.50 0.61 -9.48
CA GLY A 319 -8.60 -0.24 -9.04
C GLY A 319 -8.52 -1.67 -9.58
N LEU A 320 -8.24 -1.85 -10.87
CA LEU A 320 -8.11 -3.17 -11.48
C LEU A 320 -6.95 -3.95 -10.87
N VAL A 321 -5.78 -3.33 -10.78
CA VAL A 321 -4.59 -3.97 -10.21
C VAL A 321 -4.76 -4.18 -8.70
N GLY A 322 -5.29 -3.20 -7.97
CA GLY A 322 -5.60 -3.33 -6.54
C GLY A 322 -6.57 -4.48 -6.24
N GLY A 323 -7.65 -4.59 -7.03
CA GLY A 323 -8.61 -5.69 -6.96
C GLY A 323 -7.96 -7.05 -7.23
N ALA A 324 -7.19 -7.16 -8.30
CA ALA A 324 -6.49 -8.39 -8.68
C ALA A 324 -5.49 -8.85 -7.60
N LEU A 325 -4.81 -7.89 -6.97
CA LEU A 325 -3.78 -8.15 -5.96
C LEU A 325 -4.31 -8.31 -4.53
N LEU A 326 -5.61 -8.12 -4.27
CA LEU A 326 -6.15 -8.14 -2.91
C LEU A 326 -5.82 -9.44 -2.16
N ALA A 327 -6.03 -10.61 -2.78
CA ALA A 327 -5.75 -11.90 -2.16
C ALA A 327 -4.25 -12.08 -1.81
N LEU A 328 -3.36 -11.69 -2.72
CA LEU A 328 -1.91 -11.73 -2.51
C LEU A 328 -1.47 -10.72 -1.45
N THR A 329 -2.14 -9.58 -1.36
CA THR A 329 -1.90 -8.53 -0.37
C THR A 329 -2.20 -9.06 1.03
N VAL A 330 -3.37 -9.69 1.20
CA VAL A 330 -3.78 -10.33 2.45
C VAL A 330 -2.81 -11.45 2.84
N ALA A 331 -2.44 -12.33 1.89
CA ALA A 331 -1.50 -13.42 2.13
C ALA A 331 -0.12 -12.92 2.58
N SER A 332 0.41 -11.87 1.94
CA SER A 332 1.66 -11.23 2.36
C SER A 332 1.56 -10.63 3.77
N TYR A 333 0.42 -10.01 4.13
CA TYR A 333 0.23 -9.52 5.48
C TYR A 333 0.21 -10.65 6.51
N GLN A 334 -0.48 -11.75 6.25
CA GLN A 334 -0.61 -12.88 7.17
C GLN A 334 0.70 -13.65 7.35
N LEU A 335 1.50 -13.77 6.29
CA LEU A 335 2.86 -14.31 6.33
C LEU A 335 3.69 -13.64 7.42
N ASN A 336 3.80 -12.31 7.35
CA ASN A 336 4.68 -11.55 8.25
C ASN A 336 4.21 -11.64 9.71
N ASP A 337 2.90 -11.53 9.96
CA ASP A 337 2.37 -11.64 11.33
C ASP A 337 2.58 -13.04 11.93
N THR A 338 2.42 -14.09 11.13
CA THR A 338 2.52 -15.48 11.60
C THR A 338 3.96 -15.87 11.91
N VAL A 339 4.91 -15.55 11.01
CA VAL A 339 6.33 -15.83 11.22
C VAL A 339 6.84 -15.12 12.49
N ARG A 340 6.45 -13.85 12.67
CA ARG A 340 6.81 -13.08 13.85
C ARG A 340 6.25 -13.68 15.14
N SER A 341 4.95 -14.04 15.15
CA SER A 341 4.34 -14.65 16.34
C SER A 341 5.04 -15.96 16.71
N HIS A 342 5.46 -16.76 15.73
CA HIS A 342 6.23 -17.98 15.96
C HIS A 342 7.60 -17.68 16.59
N ASN A 343 8.33 -16.71 16.03
CA ASN A 343 9.65 -16.32 16.52
C ASN A 343 9.61 -15.68 17.92
N ALA A 344 8.57 -14.92 18.23
CA ALA A 344 8.36 -14.39 19.58
C ALA A 344 8.13 -15.50 20.61
N LYS A 345 7.33 -16.51 20.27
CA LYS A 345 7.10 -17.69 21.14
C LYS A 345 8.37 -18.51 21.38
N ARG A 346 9.24 -18.65 20.37
CA ARG A 346 10.54 -19.32 20.52
C ARG A 346 11.54 -18.56 21.42
N ARG A 347 11.38 -17.24 21.53
CA ARG A 347 12.26 -16.37 22.34
C ARG A 347 11.75 -16.14 23.76
N ALA A 348 10.49 -16.46 24.04
CA ALA A 348 9.97 -16.43 25.39
C ALA A 348 10.70 -17.50 26.21
N PRO A 349 11.26 -17.18 27.39
CA PRO A 349 11.83 -18.21 28.24
C PRO A 349 10.72 -19.23 28.53
N THR A 350 11.03 -20.50 28.30
CA THR A 350 10.22 -21.62 28.79
C THR A 350 10.02 -21.40 30.28
N GLN A 351 8.82 -20.99 30.68
CA GLN A 351 8.39 -21.20 32.06
C GLN A 351 8.37 -22.72 32.25
N VAL A 352 9.43 -23.22 32.86
CA VAL A 352 9.47 -24.58 33.41
C VAL A 352 8.37 -24.60 34.49
N PRO A 353 7.48 -25.61 34.48
CA PRO A 353 6.38 -25.70 35.44
C PRO A 353 6.86 -25.73 36.89
#